data_AF-A0A1V3N1U3-F1
#
_entry.id   AF-A0A1V3N1U3-F1
#
_cell.length_a   1.000
_cell.length_b   1.000
_cell.length_c   1.000
_cell.angle_alpha   90.00
_cell.angle_beta   90.00
_cell.angle_gamma   90.00
#
_symmetry.space_group_name_H-M   'P 1'
#
loop_
_entity.id
_entity.type
_entity.pdbx_description
1 polymer ?
#
loop_
_entity_poly.entity_id
_entity_poly.type
_entity_poly.pdbx_seq_one_letter_code
_entity_poly.pdbx_strand_id
1 'polypeptide(L)'
;MQRIVIISTYPPQECGLATFSKDLKQGMSADKDIIVDVIAVSKSGIEKFDPSVRFVIDKERLDSYIQASHIINAEYDYCIVQHEYGIFGGADGVFINQLINHLTIPLLTIFHTILLSPSLRQKEIMEALLIKSQAVVALSPKGSELLNELFPMVDPKKINVIPHGVPQFDYKQGLSKYRLGLQDYFVMMTFGLIGRSKGLEYAIRSLEGLDLPNFKYLIVGKTHPNVLAHEGESYRFELKSLVEQLQLQDKVVFVDEFLTDEQLKEYLTACDIYLSPYQHEQQISSGTLSFAVGAGAAVISTPYWHAADLLKDDRGILTPFNDIKKMGQHIKLLYKSRRLLAWHRFKARSYGEQTTWKMVAKSYIALLSTLTTPIRSLVHYKDYHSFDLKQEA
;
A
#
# COMPACT_ATOMS: atom_id res chain seq x y z
N MET A 1 -16.27 8.68 -22.88
CA MET A 1 -15.23 8.31 -21.92
C MET A 1 -15.86 8.27 -20.54
N GLN A 2 -15.61 7.21 -19.77
CA GLN A 2 -16.07 7.10 -18.38
C GLN A 2 -15.18 7.97 -17.49
N ARG A 3 -15.79 8.73 -16.58
CA ARG A 3 -15.07 9.60 -15.64
C ARG A 3 -15.11 8.99 -14.25
N ILE A 4 -13.94 8.76 -13.67
CA ILE A 4 -13.77 8.13 -12.35
C ILE A 4 -13.03 9.13 -11.46
N VAL A 5 -13.46 9.25 -10.22
CA VAL A 5 -12.76 10.03 -9.21
C VAL A 5 -12.27 9.15 -8.07
N ILE A 6 -11.02 9.34 -7.66
CA ILE A 6 -10.42 8.68 -6.49
C ILE A 6 -10.32 9.69 -5.35
N ILE A 7 -10.85 9.35 -4.18
CA ILE A 7 -10.73 10.12 -2.94
C ILE A 7 -9.71 9.44 -2.04
N SER A 8 -8.60 10.12 -1.77
CA SER A 8 -7.53 9.62 -0.89
C SER A 8 -6.54 10.75 -0.54
N THR A 9 -5.48 10.41 0.18
CA THR A 9 -4.24 11.20 0.15
C THR A 9 -3.57 11.07 -1.23
N TYR A 10 -2.74 12.04 -1.62
CA TYR A 10 -2.07 12.06 -2.92
C TYR A 10 -0.72 12.77 -2.85
N PRO A 11 0.27 12.45 -3.72
CA PRO A 11 1.53 13.18 -3.79
C PRO A 11 1.28 14.68 -3.97
N PRO A 12 2.04 15.58 -3.30
CA PRO A 12 3.36 15.34 -2.71
C PRO A 12 3.36 14.81 -1.26
N GLN A 13 2.22 14.40 -0.70
CA GLN A 13 2.22 13.76 0.61
C GLN A 13 2.99 12.42 0.58
N GLU A 14 4.02 12.28 1.41
CA GLU A 14 4.88 11.09 1.47
C GLU A 14 4.26 9.99 2.36
N CYS A 15 3.27 9.25 1.83
CA CYS A 15 2.69 8.09 2.50
C CYS A 15 2.28 6.98 1.52
N GLY A 16 2.06 5.77 2.03
CA GLY A 16 1.75 4.61 1.19
C GLY A 16 0.42 4.73 0.42
N LEU A 17 -0.56 5.43 0.97
CA LEU A 17 -1.87 5.65 0.34
C LEU A 17 -1.80 6.67 -0.81
N ALA A 18 -0.96 7.69 -0.67
CA ALA A 18 -0.66 8.63 -1.75
C ALA A 18 -0.04 7.88 -2.94
N THR A 19 0.94 7.01 -2.69
CA THR A 19 1.53 6.15 -3.72
C THR A 19 0.51 5.19 -4.34
N PHE A 20 -0.31 4.50 -3.53
CA PHE A 20 -1.38 3.62 -4.03
C PHE A 20 -2.32 4.37 -4.98
N SER A 21 -2.76 5.56 -4.60
CA SER A 21 -3.68 6.39 -5.39
C SER A 21 -3.07 6.84 -6.71
N LYS A 22 -1.80 7.28 -6.69
CA LYS A 22 -1.04 7.65 -7.88
C LYS A 22 -0.94 6.47 -8.84
N ASP A 23 -0.55 5.32 -8.33
CA ASP A 23 -0.30 4.13 -9.15
C ASP A 23 -1.60 3.53 -9.71
N LEU A 24 -2.66 3.47 -8.91
CA LEU A 24 -3.98 3.03 -9.37
C LEU A 24 -4.50 3.95 -10.49
N LYS A 25 -4.43 5.27 -10.28
CA LYS A 25 -4.81 6.26 -11.29
C LYS A 25 -4.02 6.06 -12.58
N GLN A 26 -2.69 5.92 -12.49
CA GLN A 26 -1.84 5.70 -13.66
C GLN A 26 -2.18 4.39 -14.39
N GLY A 27 -2.44 3.32 -13.64
CA GLY A 27 -2.85 2.03 -14.20
C GLY A 27 -4.18 2.10 -14.93
N MET A 28 -5.16 2.82 -14.38
CA MET A 28 -6.48 2.99 -14.99
C MET A 28 -6.44 3.92 -16.21
N SER A 29 -5.64 4.99 -16.14
CA SER A 29 -5.46 5.96 -17.25
C SER A 29 -4.74 5.37 -18.46
N ALA A 30 -4.23 4.14 -18.38
CA ALA A 30 -3.70 3.42 -19.53
C ALA A 30 -4.81 2.98 -20.50
N ASP A 31 -6.06 2.92 -20.04
CA ASP A 31 -7.24 2.77 -20.87
C ASP A 31 -7.67 4.14 -21.42
N LYS A 32 -7.75 4.28 -22.74
CA LYS A 32 -8.06 5.55 -23.41
C LYS A 32 -9.51 5.97 -23.25
N ASP A 33 -10.40 5.05 -22.89
CA ASP A 33 -11.81 5.37 -22.69
C ASP A 33 -12.13 5.85 -21.27
N ILE A 34 -11.11 5.94 -20.41
CA ILE A 34 -11.23 6.26 -18.99
C ILE A 34 -10.45 7.53 -18.65
N ILE A 35 -11.12 8.43 -17.94
CA ILE A 35 -10.51 9.61 -17.33
C ILE A 35 -10.54 9.40 -15.83
N VAL A 36 -9.38 9.51 -15.17
CA VAL A 36 -9.27 9.39 -13.71
C VAL A 36 -8.69 10.65 -13.12
N ASP A 37 -9.50 11.32 -12.30
CA ASP A 37 -9.11 12.47 -11.52
C ASP A 37 -9.06 12.10 -10.03
N VAL A 38 -8.47 12.99 -9.23
CA VAL A 38 -8.29 12.80 -7.79
C VAL A 38 -8.95 13.93 -7.02
N ILE A 39 -9.60 13.60 -5.92
CA ILE A 39 -9.94 14.54 -4.86
C ILE A 39 -9.03 14.22 -3.68
N ALA A 40 -8.06 15.10 -3.44
CA ALA A 40 -7.04 14.88 -2.42
C ALA A 40 -7.57 15.31 -1.05
N VAL A 41 -7.36 14.49 -0.03
CA VAL A 41 -7.54 14.90 1.37
C VAL A 41 -6.22 15.44 1.88
N SER A 42 -6.22 16.69 2.34
CA SER A 42 -5.03 17.37 2.83
C SER A 42 -5.21 17.86 4.26
N LYS A 43 -4.19 17.65 5.09
CA LYS A 43 -4.13 18.22 6.45
C LYS A 43 -3.73 19.69 6.45
N SER A 44 -2.91 20.12 5.48
CA SER A 44 -2.30 21.44 5.51
C SER A 44 -2.92 22.41 4.49
N GLY A 45 -3.57 21.90 3.45
CA GLY A 45 -4.16 22.66 2.35
C GLY A 45 -3.15 23.42 1.47
N ILE A 46 -1.86 23.36 1.79
CA ILE A 46 -0.80 24.16 1.13
C ILE A 46 0.05 23.34 0.15
N GLU A 47 -0.22 22.04 0.01
CA GLU A 47 0.51 21.19 -0.93
C GLU A 47 0.24 21.62 -2.37
N LYS A 48 1.30 21.60 -3.19
CA LYS A 48 1.20 21.83 -4.62
C LYS A 48 0.92 20.51 -5.33
N PHE A 49 -0.35 20.19 -5.48
CA PHE A 49 -0.80 19.02 -6.25
C PHE A 49 -0.66 19.25 -7.77
N ASP A 50 -0.52 18.17 -8.51
CA ASP A 50 -0.54 18.22 -9.99
C ASP A 50 -1.98 18.42 -10.53
N PRO A 51 -2.14 18.78 -11.82
CA PRO A 51 -3.45 19.13 -12.40
C PRO A 51 -4.52 18.03 -12.36
N SER A 52 -4.15 16.78 -12.07
CA SER A 52 -5.13 15.71 -11.90
C SER A 52 -5.86 15.73 -10.57
N VAL A 53 -5.41 16.54 -9.60
CA VAL A 53 -6.18 16.82 -8.40
C VAL A 53 -7.21 17.91 -8.71
N ARG A 54 -8.47 17.49 -8.86
CA ARG A 54 -9.58 18.38 -9.24
C ARG A 54 -10.04 19.27 -8.08
N PHE A 55 -9.96 18.75 -6.86
CA PHE A 55 -10.36 19.43 -5.64
C PHE A 55 -9.54 18.93 -4.44
N VAL A 56 -9.37 19.78 -3.45
CA VAL A 56 -8.69 19.43 -2.19
C VAL A 56 -9.69 19.55 -1.04
N ILE A 57 -9.98 18.41 -0.41
CA ILE A 57 -10.70 18.36 0.85
C ILE A 57 -9.73 18.81 1.95
N ASP A 58 -10.09 19.87 2.66
CA ASP A 58 -9.44 20.23 3.91
C ASP A 58 -9.88 19.22 4.96
N LYS A 59 -8.93 18.41 5.44
CA LYS A 59 -9.17 17.29 6.33
C LYS A 59 -10.05 17.71 7.51
N GLU A 60 -9.76 18.85 8.13
CA GLU A 60 -10.42 19.29 9.35
C GLU A 60 -11.67 20.17 9.11
N ARG A 61 -12.03 20.41 7.84
CA ARG A 61 -13.15 21.30 7.48
C ARG A 61 -14.32 20.52 6.88
N LEU A 62 -15.39 20.37 7.67
CA LEU A 62 -16.54 19.54 7.33
C LEU A 62 -17.26 19.96 6.03
N ASP A 63 -17.37 21.26 5.76
CA ASP A 63 -18.00 21.82 4.56
C ASP A 63 -17.28 21.40 3.27
N SER A 64 -15.96 21.20 3.32
CA SER A 64 -15.16 20.79 2.16
C SER A 64 -15.54 19.38 1.66
N TYR A 65 -16.01 18.50 2.55
CA TYR A 65 -16.54 17.17 2.19
C TYR A 65 -17.85 17.27 1.41
N ILE A 66 -18.71 18.23 1.78
CA ILE A 66 -19.97 18.49 1.08
C ILE A 66 -19.68 19.10 -0.29
N GLN A 67 -18.77 20.09 -0.37
CA GLN A 67 -18.33 20.68 -1.64
C GLN A 67 -17.77 19.61 -2.60
N ALA A 68 -16.93 18.71 -2.08
CA ALA A 68 -16.42 17.58 -2.86
C ALA A 68 -17.56 16.72 -3.41
N SER A 69 -18.57 16.38 -2.59
CA SER A 69 -19.72 15.57 -3.05
C SER A 69 -20.47 16.22 -4.22
N HIS A 70 -20.62 17.55 -4.23
CA HIS A 70 -21.27 18.26 -5.34
C HIS A 70 -20.47 18.16 -6.64
N ILE A 71 -19.14 18.38 -6.56
CA ILE A 71 -18.24 18.22 -7.72
C ILE A 71 -18.29 16.77 -8.24
N ILE A 72 -18.27 15.79 -7.33
CA ILE A 72 -18.30 14.37 -7.66
C ILE A 72 -19.57 14.03 -8.44
N ASN A 73 -20.74 14.40 -7.91
CA ASN A 73 -22.04 14.11 -8.51
C ASN A 73 -22.23 14.81 -9.87
N ALA A 74 -21.62 15.98 -10.04
CA ALA A 74 -21.68 16.78 -11.26
C ALA A 74 -20.83 16.20 -12.40
N GLU A 75 -19.59 15.79 -12.10
CA GLU A 75 -18.58 15.54 -13.13
C GLU A 75 -18.25 14.06 -13.40
N TYR A 76 -18.54 13.13 -12.47
CA TYR A 76 -17.99 11.76 -12.52
C TYR A 76 -19.06 10.68 -12.56
N ASP A 77 -18.78 9.57 -13.23
CA ASP A 77 -19.67 8.41 -13.33
C ASP A 77 -19.49 7.44 -12.17
N TYR A 78 -18.29 7.37 -11.59
CA TYR A 78 -17.95 6.51 -10.45
C TYR A 78 -17.08 7.23 -9.43
N CYS A 79 -17.30 6.94 -8.16
CA CYS A 79 -16.44 7.38 -7.06
C CYS A 79 -15.74 6.19 -6.40
N ILE A 80 -14.42 6.26 -6.26
CA ILE A 80 -13.63 5.34 -5.45
C ILE A 80 -13.17 6.06 -4.19
N VAL A 81 -13.51 5.52 -3.01
CA VAL A 81 -12.98 5.98 -1.72
C VAL A 81 -11.91 5.00 -1.25
N GLN A 82 -10.70 5.49 -0.97
CA GLN A 82 -9.73 4.73 -0.19
C GLN A 82 -9.91 5.06 1.28
N HIS A 83 -10.23 4.04 2.07
CA HIS A 83 -10.48 4.19 3.49
C HIS A 83 -9.31 3.66 4.33
N GLU A 84 -8.85 4.54 5.22
CA GLU A 84 -7.97 4.28 6.35
C GLU A 84 -8.33 5.32 7.43
N TYR A 85 -8.22 4.96 8.71
CA TYR A 85 -8.75 5.76 9.82
C TYR A 85 -8.07 7.12 9.98
N GLY A 86 -6.85 7.29 9.44
CA GLY A 86 -6.08 8.52 9.51
C GLY A 86 -6.26 9.48 8.33
N ILE A 87 -6.99 9.10 7.26
CA ILE A 87 -7.15 9.95 6.07
C ILE A 87 -8.09 11.12 6.35
N PHE A 88 -9.32 10.80 6.74
CA PHE A 88 -10.40 11.76 6.88
C PHE A 88 -10.37 12.43 8.26
N GLY A 89 -11.00 13.60 8.38
CA GLY A 89 -11.04 14.39 9.61
C GLY A 89 -12.18 14.01 10.54
N GLY A 90 -12.19 14.69 11.67
CA GLY A 90 -12.99 14.27 12.82
C GLY A 90 -12.43 13.01 13.47
N ALA A 91 -13.01 12.64 14.61
CA ALA A 91 -12.54 11.47 15.34
C ALA A 91 -12.73 10.19 14.52
N ASP A 92 -11.68 9.39 14.37
CA ASP A 92 -11.62 8.17 13.54
C ASP A 92 -11.99 8.38 12.05
N GLY A 93 -11.99 9.62 11.55
CA GLY A 93 -12.32 9.93 10.16
C GLY A 93 -13.81 10.10 9.87
N VAL A 94 -14.66 10.31 10.89
CA VAL A 94 -16.12 10.37 10.78
C VAL A 94 -16.64 11.39 9.75
N PHE A 95 -15.86 12.41 9.37
CA PHE A 95 -16.27 13.40 8.37
C PHE A 95 -16.53 12.81 6.99
N ILE A 96 -15.97 11.63 6.67
CA ILE A 96 -16.29 10.89 5.43
C ILE A 96 -17.79 10.64 5.27
N ASN A 97 -18.52 10.49 6.38
CA ASN A 97 -19.97 10.28 6.36
C ASN A 97 -20.72 11.44 5.71
N GLN A 98 -20.22 12.69 5.83
CA GLN A 98 -20.84 13.82 5.14
C GLN A 98 -20.70 13.69 3.63
N LEU A 99 -19.56 13.24 3.13
CA LEU A 99 -19.36 13.07 1.69
C LEU A 99 -20.24 11.94 1.15
N ILE A 100 -20.15 10.74 1.71
CA ILE A 100 -20.83 9.55 1.15
C ILE A 100 -22.36 9.62 1.28
N ASN A 101 -22.88 10.36 2.25
CA ASN A 101 -24.33 10.56 2.38
C ASN A 101 -24.92 11.46 1.30
N HIS A 102 -24.10 12.33 0.70
CA HIS A 102 -24.52 13.25 -0.37
C HIS A 102 -24.19 12.73 -1.77
N LEU A 103 -23.48 11.60 -1.92
CA LEU A 103 -23.21 11.00 -3.22
C LEU A 103 -24.47 10.40 -3.84
N THR A 104 -24.69 10.67 -5.13
CA THR A 104 -25.78 10.12 -5.94
C THR A 104 -25.28 9.17 -7.04
N ILE A 105 -23.96 9.09 -7.23
CA ILE A 105 -23.31 8.17 -8.16
C ILE A 105 -22.81 6.91 -7.43
N PRO A 106 -22.49 5.81 -8.15
CA PRO A 106 -21.96 4.60 -7.55
C PRO A 106 -20.66 4.85 -6.80
N LEU A 107 -20.62 4.36 -5.56
CA LEU A 107 -19.45 4.38 -4.69
C LEU A 107 -18.81 2.99 -4.63
N LEU A 108 -17.50 2.92 -4.82
CA LEU A 108 -16.66 1.77 -4.50
C LEU A 108 -15.74 2.16 -3.34
N THR A 109 -15.72 1.37 -2.26
CA THR A 109 -14.82 1.62 -1.13
C THR A 109 -13.71 0.58 -1.08
N ILE A 110 -12.46 1.02 -0.95
CA ILE A 110 -11.28 0.18 -0.73
C ILE A 110 -10.87 0.30 0.73
N PHE A 111 -10.89 -0.80 1.48
CA PHE A 111 -10.43 -0.82 2.86
C PHE A 111 -8.96 -1.22 2.95
N HIS A 112 -8.10 -0.27 3.33
CA HIS A 112 -6.67 -0.50 3.51
C HIS A 112 -6.31 -1.05 4.89
N THR A 113 -7.17 -0.76 5.88
CA THR A 113 -7.10 -1.26 7.25
C THR A 113 -8.47 -1.80 7.65
N ILE A 114 -8.49 -3.02 8.21
CA ILE A 114 -9.67 -3.69 8.75
C ILE A 114 -9.24 -4.23 10.11
N LEU A 115 -9.72 -3.61 11.19
CA LEU A 115 -9.39 -4.00 12.55
C LEU A 115 -10.26 -5.18 12.98
N LEU A 116 -9.66 -6.16 13.67
CA LEU A 116 -10.41 -7.27 14.27
C LEU A 116 -11.34 -6.81 15.41
N SER A 117 -10.95 -5.76 16.12
CA SER A 117 -11.72 -5.19 17.23
C SER A 117 -11.80 -3.68 17.08
N PRO A 118 -12.60 -3.18 16.11
CA PRO A 118 -12.77 -1.75 15.92
C PRO A 118 -13.49 -1.14 17.13
N SER A 119 -13.21 0.13 17.43
CA SER A 119 -14.04 0.90 18.37
C SER A 119 -15.47 1.03 17.85
N LEU A 120 -16.43 1.38 18.71
CA LEU A 120 -17.83 1.59 18.28
C LEU A 120 -17.91 2.58 17.12
N ARG A 121 -17.20 3.71 17.20
CA ARG A 121 -17.19 4.72 16.14
C ARG A 121 -16.56 4.20 14.85
N GLN A 122 -15.44 3.50 14.95
CA GLN A 122 -14.78 2.89 13.79
C GLN A 122 -15.70 1.89 13.09
N LYS A 123 -16.46 1.12 13.88
CA LYS A 123 -17.47 0.19 13.37
C LYS A 123 -18.60 0.92 12.65
N GLU A 124 -19.16 1.98 13.23
CA GLU A 124 -20.22 2.81 12.62
C GLU A 124 -19.78 3.44 11.29
N ILE A 125 -18.55 3.97 11.21
CA ILE A 125 -18.00 4.54 9.97
C ILE A 125 -17.87 3.46 8.89
N MET A 126 -17.35 2.28 9.24
CA MET A 126 -17.24 1.16 8.31
C MET A 126 -18.62 0.67 7.85
N GLU A 127 -19.60 0.57 8.74
CA GLU A 127 -20.98 0.20 8.39
C GLU A 127 -21.58 1.20 7.40
N ALA A 128 -21.41 2.50 7.63
CA ALA A 128 -21.89 3.53 6.72
C ALA A 128 -21.28 3.37 5.32
N LEU A 129 -19.96 3.17 5.22
CA LEU A 129 -19.27 2.93 3.96
C LEU A 129 -19.73 1.64 3.28
N LEU A 130 -19.87 0.55 4.04
CA LEU A 130 -20.35 -0.73 3.55
C LEU A 130 -21.77 -0.63 3.01
N ILE A 131 -22.67 0.09 3.68
CA ILE A 131 -24.06 0.29 3.24
C ILE A 131 -24.10 1.15 1.97
N LYS A 132 -23.38 2.28 1.95
CA LYS A 132 -23.43 3.28 0.87
C LYS A 132 -22.70 2.87 -0.41
N SER A 133 -21.67 2.05 -0.30
CA SER A 133 -20.96 1.54 -1.50
C SER A 133 -21.88 0.65 -2.33
N GLN A 134 -21.68 0.51 -3.64
CA GLN A 134 -22.27 -0.58 -4.42
C GLN A 134 -21.36 -1.81 -4.46
N ALA A 135 -20.05 -1.61 -4.33
CA ALA A 135 -19.07 -2.67 -4.16
C ALA A 135 -17.96 -2.24 -3.20
N VAL A 136 -17.33 -3.20 -2.54
CA VAL A 136 -16.29 -2.98 -1.55
C VAL A 136 -15.11 -3.89 -1.88
N VAL A 137 -13.90 -3.38 -1.67
CA VAL A 137 -12.67 -4.11 -1.94
C VAL A 137 -11.85 -4.28 -0.65
N ALA A 138 -11.54 -5.53 -0.34
CA ALA A 138 -10.49 -5.90 0.59
C ALA A 138 -9.21 -6.28 -0.19
N LEU A 139 -8.05 -5.95 0.37
CA LEU A 139 -6.76 -6.21 -0.29
C LEU A 139 -6.24 -7.65 -0.12
N SER A 140 -6.94 -8.47 0.67
CA SER A 140 -6.56 -9.85 0.97
C SER A 140 -7.79 -10.72 1.26
N PRO A 141 -7.70 -12.05 1.05
CA PRO A 141 -8.72 -13.00 1.49
C PRO A 141 -9.10 -12.84 2.97
N LYS A 142 -8.13 -12.71 3.88
CA LYS A 142 -8.40 -12.49 5.30
C LYS A 142 -9.14 -11.18 5.55
N GLY A 143 -8.87 -10.13 4.76
CA GLY A 143 -9.61 -8.87 4.87
C GLY A 143 -11.09 -9.06 4.51
N SER A 144 -11.37 -9.82 3.44
CA SER A 144 -12.74 -10.16 3.05
C SER A 144 -13.44 -11.01 4.12
N GLU A 145 -12.74 -12.00 4.70
CA GLU A 145 -13.25 -12.82 5.80
C GLU A 145 -13.64 -11.95 7.01
N LEU A 146 -12.74 -11.07 7.47
CA LEU A 146 -13.01 -10.17 8.59
C LEU A 146 -14.20 -9.24 8.33
N LEU A 147 -14.34 -8.71 7.10
CA LEU A 147 -15.51 -7.88 6.76
C LEU A 147 -16.82 -8.67 6.86
N ASN A 148 -16.85 -9.92 6.38
CA ASN A 148 -18.04 -10.77 6.48
C ASN A 148 -18.36 -11.14 7.95
N GLU A 149 -17.34 -11.42 8.76
CA GLU A 149 -17.50 -11.77 10.18
C GLU A 149 -18.01 -10.58 11.01
N LEU A 150 -17.42 -9.39 10.80
CA LEU A 150 -17.74 -8.19 11.57
C LEU A 150 -19.05 -7.53 11.14
N PHE A 151 -19.43 -7.69 9.87
CA PHE A 151 -20.59 -7.03 9.25
C PHE A 151 -21.48 -8.04 8.51
N PRO A 152 -22.10 -9.01 9.23
CA PRO A 152 -22.89 -10.09 8.61
C PRO A 152 -24.19 -9.60 7.94
N MET A 153 -24.57 -8.33 8.14
CA MET A 153 -25.72 -7.71 7.48
C MET A 153 -25.43 -7.31 6.01
N VAL A 154 -24.17 -7.31 5.58
CA VAL A 154 -23.74 -6.95 4.22
C VAL A 154 -23.79 -8.19 3.33
N ASP A 155 -24.36 -8.07 2.12
CA ASP A 155 -24.32 -9.15 1.13
C ASP A 155 -22.85 -9.51 0.79
N PRO A 156 -22.40 -10.76 1.03
CA PRO A 156 -21.03 -11.19 0.73
C PRO A 156 -20.62 -10.95 -0.73
N LYS A 157 -21.57 -10.94 -1.69
CA LYS A 157 -21.29 -10.67 -3.11
C LYS A 157 -20.79 -9.24 -3.37
N LYS A 158 -21.02 -8.33 -2.42
CA LYS A 158 -20.53 -6.95 -2.47
C LYS A 158 -19.03 -6.85 -2.17
N ILE A 159 -18.50 -7.80 -1.41
CA ILE A 159 -17.11 -7.80 -0.94
C ILE A 159 -16.25 -8.54 -1.96
N ASN A 160 -15.32 -7.80 -2.56
CA ASN A 160 -14.42 -8.29 -3.58
C ASN A 160 -12.99 -8.28 -3.05
N VAL A 161 -12.17 -9.24 -3.50
CA VAL A 161 -10.74 -9.27 -3.18
C VAL A 161 -9.97 -8.81 -4.42
N ILE A 162 -9.34 -7.64 -4.33
CA ILE A 162 -8.39 -7.15 -5.33
C ILE A 162 -7.09 -6.84 -4.61
N PRO A 163 -5.98 -7.54 -4.91
CA PRO A 163 -4.73 -7.36 -4.19
C PRO A 163 -4.11 -6.00 -4.47
N HIS A 164 -3.19 -5.58 -3.60
CA HIS A 164 -2.35 -4.41 -3.83
C HIS A 164 -1.56 -4.58 -5.13
N GLY A 165 -1.58 -3.55 -5.99
CA GLY A 165 -0.81 -3.57 -7.24
C GLY A 165 0.67 -3.40 -7.03
N VAL A 166 1.48 -3.88 -7.98
CA VAL A 166 2.94 -3.74 -7.95
C VAL A 166 3.44 -3.04 -9.21
N PRO A 167 4.62 -2.39 -9.19
CA PRO A 167 5.20 -1.88 -10.41
C PRO A 167 5.55 -3.01 -11.38
N GLN A 168 5.65 -2.68 -12.67
CA GLN A 168 6.28 -3.58 -13.62
C GLN A 168 7.79 -3.61 -13.38
N PHE A 169 8.35 -4.82 -13.23
CA PHE A 169 9.79 -5.06 -13.11
C PHE A 169 10.32 -5.68 -14.42
N ASP A 170 11.60 -5.45 -14.71
CA ASP A 170 12.29 -6.05 -15.87
C ASP A 170 12.99 -7.38 -15.51
N TYR A 171 13.06 -7.70 -14.22
CA TYR A 171 13.67 -8.88 -13.62
C TYR A 171 15.16 -9.08 -13.97
N LYS A 172 15.89 -8.00 -14.34
CA LYS A 172 17.32 -8.05 -14.68
C LYS A 172 18.21 -7.92 -13.44
N GLN A 173 18.06 -8.85 -12.50
CA GLN A 173 18.76 -8.80 -11.20
C GLN A 173 20.28 -8.54 -11.30
N GLY A 174 20.98 -9.21 -12.22
CA GLY A 174 22.43 -9.02 -12.38
C GLY A 174 22.81 -7.59 -12.79
N LEU A 175 22.02 -6.96 -13.67
CA LEU A 175 22.23 -5.58 -14.07
C LEU A 175 21.96 -4.62 -12.91
N SER A 176 20.89 -4.88 -12.14
CA SER A 176 20.57 -4.07 -10.96
C SER A 176 21.62 -4.16 -9.87
N LYS A 177 22.11 -5.37 -9.59
CA LYS A 177 23.23 -5.55 -8.67
C LYS A 177 24.48 -4.82 -9.16
N TYR A 178 24.82 -4.91 -10.45
CA TYR A 178 25.99 -4.18 -11.00
C TYR A 178 25.87 -2.66 -10.84
N ARG A 179 24.71 -2.08 -11.20
CA ARG A 179 24.46 -0.63 -11.07
C ARG A 179 24.54 -0.12 -9.63
N LEU A 180 24.18 -0.98 -8.67
CA LEU A 180 24.22 -0.67 -7.23
C LEU A 180 25.56 -1.04 -6.57
N GLY A 181 26.53 -1.61 -7.32
CA GLY A 181 27.78 -2.11 -6.74
C GLY A 181 27.61 -3.34 -5.83
N LEU A 182 26.55 -4.12 -6.04
CA LEU A 182 26.15 -5.28 -5.25
C LEU A 182 26.37 -6.62 -5.99
N GLN A 183 27.06 -6.63 -7.13
CA GLN A 183 27.20 -7.82 -7.99
C GLN A 183 27.87 -9.01 -7.29
N ASP A 184 28.78 -8.75 -6.35
CA ASP A 184 29.50 -9.77 -5.62
C ASP A 184 28.77 -10.23 -4.34
N TYR A 185 27.65 -9.58 -4.01
CA TYR A 185 26.94 -9.79 -2.75
C TYR A 185 25.63 -10.56 -2.91
N PHE A 186 25.33 -11.39 -1.92
CA PHE A 186 23.99 -11.87 -1.59
C PHE A 186 23.26 -10.77 -0.83
N VAL A 187 22.14 -10.30 -1.36
CA VAL A 187 21.43 -9.12 -0.88
C VAL A 187 20.12 -9.53 -0.20
N MET A 188 20.07 -9.34 1.11
CA MET A 188 18.81 -9.30 1.86
C MET A 188 18.34 -7.85 1.99
N MET A 189 17.04 -7.61 1.96
CA MET A 189 16.50 -6.25 2.06
C MET A 189 15.23 -6.18 2.91
N THR A 190 15.07 -5.07 3.61
CA THR A 190 13.78 -4.56 4.11
C THR A 190 13.66 -3.11 3.67
N PHE A 191 12.46 -2.65 3.30
CA PHE A 191 12.28 -1.25 2.96
C PHE A 191 10.98 -0.63 3.46
N GLY A 192 10.94 0.69 3.43
CA GLY A 192 9.80 1.51 3.80
C GLY A 192 10.09 2.38 5.01
N LEU A 193 9.06 3.05 5.52
CA LEU A 193 9.20 3.93 6.68
C LEU A 193 9.60 3.13 7.92
N ILE A 194 10.72 3.54 8.54
CA ILE A 194 11.28 2.89 9.73
C ILE A 194 10.47 3.25 10.97
N GLY A 195 10.16 2.24 11.78
CA GLY A 195 9.49 2.36 13.07
C GLY A 195 9.49 1.02 13.80
N ARG A 196 9.28 1.03 15.11
CA ARG A 196 9.39 -0.15 16.00
C ARG A 196 8.50 -1.31 15.57
N SER A 197 7.32 -1.02 15.02
CA SER A 197 6.38 -2.04 14.50
C SER A 197 6.96 -2.91 13.38
N LYS A 198 8.06 -2.48 12.73
CA LYS A 198 8.73 -3.23 11.67
C LYS A 198 9.58 -4.38 12.20
N GLY A 199 9.95 -4.39 13.49
CA GLY A 199 10.70 -5.48 14.13
C GLY A 199 12.13 -5.66 13.60
N LEU A 200 12.79 -4.59 13.14
CA LEU A 200 14.11 -4.67 12.49
C LEU A 200 15.20 -5.19 13.44
N GLU A 201 15.06 -5.00 14.75
CA GLU A 201 15.95 -5.54 15.77
C GLU A 201 15.96 -7.07 15.79
N TYR A 202 14.84 -7.73 15.48
CA TYR A 202 14.77 -9.19 15.36
C TYR A 202 15.51 -9.68 14.12
N ALA A 203 15.38 -8.96 13.00
CA ALA A 203 16.15 -9.24 11.79
C ALA A 203 17.66 -9.13 12.04
N ILE A 204 18.10 -8.02 12.65
CA ILE A 204 19.52 -7.81 12.95
C ILE A 204 20.06 -8.90 13.88
N ARG A 205 19.35 -9.20 14.98
CA ARG A 205 19.74 -10.29 15.90
C ARG A 205 19.79 -11.65 15.23
N SER A 206 18.95 -11.90 14.23
CA SER A 206 18.92 -13.20 13.53
C SER A 206 20.17 -13.48 12.70
N LEU A 207 20.98 -12.45 12.43
CA LEU A 207 22.25 -12.56 11.71
C LEU A 207 23.44 -12.89 12.63
N GLU A 208 23.28 -12.76 13.94
CA GLU A 208 24.34 -13.04 14.92
C GLU A 208 24.85 -14.48 14.79
N GLY A 209 26.17 -14.65 14.70
CA GLY A 209 26.81 -15.96 14.57
C GLY A 209 26.58 -16.69 13.23
N LEU A 210 25.88 -16.09 12.26
CA LEU A 210 25.74 -16.66 10.93
C LEU A 210 26.96 -16.36 10.05
N ASP A 211 27.66 -17.42 9.64
CA ASP A 211 28.69 -17.36 8.60
C ASP A 211 28.05 -17.23 7.21
N LEU A 212 28.12 -16.01 6.66
CA LEU A 212 27.50 -15.57 5.41
C LEU A 212 28.50 -14.68 4.65
N PRO A 213 29.51 -15.26 3.98
CA PRO A 213 30.46 -14.48 3.19
C PRO A 213 29.74 -13.73 2.07
N ASN A 214 30.24 -12.53 1.75
CA ASN A 214 29.67 -11.65 0.74
C ASN A 214 28.15 -11.44 0.91
N PHE A 215 27.69 -11.21 2.13
CA PHE A 215 26.28 -10.94 2.42
C PHE A 215 26.08 -9.48 2.82
N LYS A 216 25.00 -8.86 2.32
CA LYS A 216 24.54 -7.53 2.74
C LYS A 216 23.06 -7.58 3.10
N TYR A 217 22.72 -7.03 4.26
CA TYR A 217 21.36 -6.71 4.66
C TYR A 217 21.14 -5.20 4.52
N LEU A 218 20.32 -4.81 3.56
CA LEU A 218 19.97 -3.42 3.29
C LEU A 218 18.68 -3.05 4.04
N ILE A 219 18.77 -2.07 4.92
CA ILE A 219 17.61 -1.43 5.57
C ILE A 219 17.38 -0.10 4.86
N VAL A 220 16.38 -0.05 4.00
CA VAL A 220 16.16 1.06 3.06
C VAL A 220 14.94 1.90 3.46
N GLY A 221 15.16 3.15 3.85
CA GLY A 221 14.08 4.09 4.11
C GLY A 221 14.35 5.08 5.24
N LYS A 222 13.57 6.17 5.21
CA LYS A 222 13.53 7.18 6.26
C LYS A 222 12.68 6.73 7.45
N THR A 223 12.88 7.39 8.58
CA THR A 223 12.03 7.20 9.76
C THR A 223 10.63 7.74 9.47
N HIS A 224 9.60 7.02 9.92
CA HIS A 224 8.22 7.41 9.67
C HIS A 224 7.96 8.84 10.19
N PRO A 225 7.30 9.74 9.44
CA PRO A 225 7.08 11.13 9.88
C PRO A 225 6.45 11.26 11.27
N ASN A 226 5.41 10.45 11.55
CA ASN A 226 4.81 10.40 12.90
C ASN A 226 5.80 9.90 13.97
N VAL A 227 6.67 8.94 13.69
CA VAL A 227 7.68 8.48 14.64
C VAL A 227 8.71 9.58 14.87
N LEU A 228 9.20 10.21 13.80
CA LEU A 228 10.13 11.32 13.85
C LEU A 228 9.59 12.48 14.71
N ALA A 229 8.30 12.78 14.60
CA ALA A 229 7.64 13.84 15.36
C ALA A 229 7.54 13.57 16.87
N HIS A 230 7.46 12.29 17.30
CA HIS A 230 7.26 11.92 18.72
C HIS A 230 8.53 11.40 19.38
N GLU A 231 9.33 10.61 18.67
CA GLU A 231 10.49 9.87 19.18
C GLU A 231 11.82 10.27 18.50
N GLY A 232 11.79 11.16 17.51
CA GLY A 232 12.97 11.51 16.71
C GLY A 232 13.53 10.30 15.96
N GLU A 233 14.86 10.22 15.85
CA GLU A 233 15.60 9.10 15.24
C GLU A 233 16.02 8.03 16.26
N SER A 234 15.48 8.04 17.48
CA SER A 234 15.88 7.16 18.59
C SER A 234 15.93 5.68 18.19
N TYR A 235 14.88 5.17 17.55
CA TYR A 235 14.83 3.78 17.11
C TYR A 235 15.90 3.45 16.06
N ARG A 236 16.22 4.36 15.12
CA ARG A 236 17.31 4.12 14.17
C ARG A 236 18.66 4.06 14.87
N PHE A 237 18.89 4.94 15.86
CA PHE A 237 20.12 4.88 16.66
C PHE A 237 20.22 3.59 17.46
N GLU A 238 19.13 3.10 18.04
CA GLU A 238 19.09 1.78 18.69
C GLU A 238 19.49 0.65 17.74
N LEU A 239 18.99 0.67 16.49
CA LEU A 239 19.35 -0.33 15.48
C LEU A 239 20.84 -0.23 15.09
N LYS A 240 21.38 0.98 14.92
CA LYS A 240 22.80 1.19 14.63
C LYS A 240 23.69 0.69 15.78
N SER A 241 23.36 1.04 17.03
CA SER A 241 24.08 0.53 18.21
C SER A 241 24.00 -1.00 18.34
N LEU A 242 22.86 -1.60 17.99
CA LEU A 242 22.71 -3.05 17.98
C LEU A 242 23.61 -3.72 16.92
N VAL A 243 23.72 -3.13 15.72
CA VAL A 243 24.65 -3.60 14.68
C VAL A 243 26.09 -3.55 15.19
N GLU A 244 26.47 -2.49 15.89
CA GLU A 244 27.82 -2.35 16.47
C GLU A 244 28.08 -3.37 17.57
N GLN A 245 27.13 -3.54 18.50
CA GLN A 245 27.21 -4.52 19.59
C GLN A 245 27.40 -5.94 19.08
N LEU A 246 26.73 -6.28 17.98
CA LEU A 246 26.77 -7.62 17.36
C LEU A 246 27.90 -7.79 16.34
N GLN A 247 28.73 -6.75 16.13
CA GLN A 247 29.83 -6.76 15.15
C GLN A 247 29.35 -7.06 13.72
N LEU A 248 28.22 -6.47 13.32
CA LEU A 248 27.56 -6.69 12.03
C LEU A 248 27.75 -5.53 11.03
N GLN A 249 28.65 -4.59 11.29
CA GLN A 249 28.85 -3.37 10.49
C GLN A 249 29.18 -3.69 9.02
N ASP A 250 29.91 -4.78 8.76
CA ASP A 250 30.24 -5.22 7.41
C ASP A 250 29.07 -5.89 6.67
N LYS A 251 28.01 -6.26 7.39
CA LYS A 251 26.84 -6.97 6.83
C LYS A 251 25.63 -6.07 6.71
N VAL A 252 25.37 -5.18 7.67
CA VAL A 252 24.13 -4.37 7.71
C VAL A 252 24.41 -2.96 7.21
N VAL A 253 23.65 -2.53 6.21
CA VAL A 253 23.78 -1.21 5.59
C VAL A 253 22.45 -0.47 5.68
N PHE A 254 22.49 0.74 6.21
CA PHE A 254 21.33 1.63 6.25
C PHE A 254 21.37 2.57 5.04
N VAL A 255 20.28 2.61 4.28
CA VAL A 255 20.07 3.56 3.18
C VAL A 255 19.01 4.57 3.65
N ASP A 256 19.49 5.68 4.21
CA ASP A 256 18.69 6.68 4.94
C ASP A 256 17.96 7.67 3.99
N GLU A 257 17.37 7.15 2.91
CA GLU A 257 16.77 7.95 1.84
C GLU A 257 15.31 7.57 1.55
N PHE A 258 14.54 8.53 1.04
CA PHE A 258 13.25 8.26 0.43
C PHE A 258 13.50 8.08 -1.07
N LEU A 259 13.64 6.83 -1.49
CA LEU A 259 14.00 6.49 -2.87
C LEU A 259 12.89 6.91 -3.83
N THR A 260 13.29 7.36 -5.03
CA THR A 260 12.37 7.49 -6.16
C THR A 260 11.82 6.13 -6.59
N ASP A 261 10.70 6.13 -7.34
CA ASP A 261 10.09 4.91 -7.86
C ASP A 261 11.08 4.09 -8.71
N GLU A 262 11.95 4.74 -9.50
CA GLU A 262 12.97 4.06 -10.30
C GLU A 262 14.07 3.45 -9.42
N GLN A 263 14.60 4.19 -8.46
CA GLN A 263 15.61 3.68 -7.54
C GLN A 263 15.06 2.50 -6.74
N LEU A 264 13.86 2.61 -6.18
CA LEU A 264 13.23 1.53 -5.42
C LEU A 264 13.08 0.26 -6.27
N LYS A 265 12.68 0.39 -7.55
CA LYS A 265 12.63 -0.77 -8.47
C LYS A 265 13.99 -1.42 -8.66
N GLU A 266 15.06 -0.63 -8.80
CA GLU A 266 16.42 -1.14 -8.95
C GLU A 266 16.85 -1.94 -7.71
N TYR A 267 16.65 -1.39 -6.50
CA TYR A 267 16.96 -2.09 -5.24
C TYR A 267 16.15 -3.39 -5.07
N LEU A 268 14.85 -3.34 -5.36
CA LEU A 268 13.99 -4.53 -5.26
C LEU A 268 14.36 -5.60 -6.29
N THR A 269 14.75 -5.21 -7.50
CA THR A 269 15.20 -6.14 -8.54
C THR A 269 16.54 -6.79 -8.17
N ALA A 270 17.42 -6.07 -7.49
CA ALA A 270 18.69 -6.60 -6.98
C ALA A 270 18.52 -7.57 -5.79
N CYS A 271 17.46 -7.42 -5.00
CA CYS A 271 17.18 -8.18 -3.79
C CYS A 271 17.08 -9.71 -4.04
N ASP A 272 17.83 -10.52 -3.28
CA ASP A 272 17.70 -11.98 -3.27
C ASP A 272 16.60 -12.43 -2.32
N ILE A 273 16.66 -11.95 -1.07
CA ILE A 273 15.70 -12.23 0.01
C ILE A 273 15.10 -10.93 0.54
N TYR A 274 13.78 -10.83 0.55
CA TYR A 274 13.09 -9.79 1.28
C TYR A 274 12.67 -10.27 2.66
N LEU A 275 12.99 -9.51 3.72
CA LEU A 275 12.67 -9.86 5.10
C LEU A 275 11.63 -8.90 5.68
N SER A 276 10.55 -9.45 6.25
CA SER A 276 9.47 -8.70 6.90
C SER A 276 9.21 -9.25 8.32
N PRO A 277 9.96 -8.79 9.34
CA PRO A 277 9.96 -9.39 10.68
C PRO A 277 8.94 -8.74 11.63
N TYR A 278 7.75 -8.40 11.14
CA TYR A 278 6.78 -7.61 11.91
C TYR A 278 6.33 -8.35 13.17
N GLN A 279 6.06 -7.62 14.24
CA GLN A 279 5.80 -8.22 15.55
C GLN A 279 4.32 -8.59 15.78
N HIS A 280 3.40 -7.98 15.03
CA HIS A 280 1.97 -8.10 15.26
C HIS A 280 1.27 -8.81 14.10
N GLU A 281 0.32 -9.68 14.44
CA GLU A 281 -0.44 -10.46 13.46
C GLU A 281 -1.42 -9.60 12.64
N GLN A 282 -1.89 -8.50 13.24
CA GLN A 282 -3.04 -7.70 12.81
C GLN A 282 -2.77 -6.76 11.62
N GLN A 283 -1.86 -7.15 10.72
CA GLN A 283 -1.54 -6.37 9.52
C GLN A 283 -2.25 -6.96 8.30
N ILE A 284 -3.32 -6.28 7.86
CA ILE A 284 -4.18 -6.77 6.77
C ILE A 284 -3.65 -6.47 5.36
N SER A 285 -2.72 -5.52 5.24
CA SER A 285 -2.08 -5.14 3.98
C SER A 285 -0.64 -4.65 4.20
N SER A 286 0.26 -4.89 3.25
CA SER A 286 1.63 -4.37 3.28
C SER A 286 2.14 -4.15 1.86
N GLY A 287 2.13 -2.90 1.39
CA GLY A 287 2.64 -2.55 0.06
C GLY A 287 4.11 -2.93 -0.12
N THR A 288 4.92 -2.84 0.95
CA THR A 288 6.34 -3.22 0.90
C THR A 288 6.54 -4.71 0.61
N LEU A 289 5.71 -5.57 1.23
CA LEU A 289 5.73 -7.01 0.99
C LEU A 289 5.24 -7.32 -0.43
N SER A 290 4.15 -6.67 -0.87
CA SER A 290 3.62 -6.83 -2.23
C SER A 290 4.66 -6.48 -3.28
N PHE A 291 5.35 -5.35 -3.14
CA PHE A 291 6.39 -4.91 -4.07
C PHE A 291 7.56 -5.89 -4.13
N ALA A 292 7.99 -6.43 -2.99
CA ALA A 292 9.06 -7.43 -2.95
C ALA A 292 8.68 -8.73 -3.67
N VAL A 293 7.45 -9.23 -3.45
CA VAL A 293 6.91 -10.38 -4.20
C VAL A 293 6.82 -10.03 -5.70
N GLY A 294 6.34 -8.83 -6.01
CA GLY A 294 6.25 -8.28 -7.37
C GLY A 294 7.57 -8.28 -8.13
N ALA A 295 8.66 -7.92 -7.44
CA ALA A 295 10.03 -7.92 -7.96
C ALA A 295 10.62 -9.34 -8.10
N GLY A 296 9.92 -10.37 -7.61
CA GLY A 296 10.39 -11.74 -7.65
C GLY A 296 11.42 -12.08 -6.57
N ALA A 297 11.48 -11.31 -5.47
CA ALA A 297 12.31 -11.66 -4.33
C ALA A 297 11.74 -12.88 -3.59
N ALA A 298 12.62 -13.74 -3.03
CA ALA A 298 12.15 -14.75 -2.08
C ALA A 298 11.85 -14.05 -0.76
N VAL A 299 10.67 -14.28 -0.19
CA VAL A 299 10.28 -13.59 1.05
C VAL A 299 10.49 -14.48 2.26
N ILE A 300 11.03 -13.92 3.33
CA ILE A 300 10.90 -14.45 4.69
C ILE A 300 10.05 -13.45 5.48
N SER A 301 8.99 -13.92 6.13
CA SER A 301 8.10 -13.04 6.89
C SER A 301 7.57 -13.71 8.14
N THR A 302 7.28 -12.92 9.18
CA THR A 302 6.37 -13.38 10.22
C THR A 302 4.95 -13.56 9.67
N PRO A 303 4.12 -14.46 10.24
CA PRO A 303 2.82 -14.82 9.67
C PRO A 303 1.72 -13.83 10.07
N TYR A 304 1.95 -12.52 9.86
CA TYR A 304 0.85 -11.56 9.92
C TYR A 304 -0.11 -11.80 8.75
N TRP A 305 -1.39 -11.44 8.91
CA TRP A 305 -2.45 -11.89 8.00
C TRP A 305 -2.14 -11.70 6.52
N HIS A 306 -1.67 -10.52 6.12
CA HIS A 306 -1.30 -10.28 4.73
C HIS A 306 -0.12 -11.13 4.25
N ALA A 307 0.89 -11.36 5.08
CA ALA A 307 1.99 -12.26 4.72
C ALA A 307 1.53 -13.72 4.62
N ALA A 308 0.67 -14.16 5.52
CA ALA A 308 0.10 -15.50 5.49
C ALA A 308 -0.70 -15.75 4.21
N ASP A 309 -1.48 -14.77 3.75
CA ASP A 309 -2.22 -14.84 2.48
C ASP A 309 -1.31 -14.73 1.26
N LEU A 310 -0.43 -13.73 1.24
CA LEU A 310 0.40 -13.42 0.07
C LEU A 310 1.41 -14.53 -0.18
N LEU A 311 1.98 -15.14 0.87
CA LEU A 311 3.02 -16.16 0.75
C LEU A 311 2.50 -17.58 0.58
N LYS A 312 1.18 -17.76 0.43
CA LYS A 312 0.59 -19.03 -0.03
C LYS A 312 1.26 -19.51 -1.31
N ASP A 313 1.21 -20.82 -1.54
CA ASP A 313 1.77 -21.47 -2.73
C ASP A 313 3.28 -21.26 -2.88
N ASP A 314 4.04 -21.38 -1.79
CA ASP A 314 5.50 -21.29 -1.76
C ASP A 314 6.09 -19.98 -2.32
N ARG A 315 5.40 -18.85 -2.20
CA ARG A 315 5.95 -17.53 -2.61
C ARG A 315 6.94 -16.96 -1.59
N GLY A 316 7.17 -17.67 -0.48
CA GLY A 316 8.15 -17.35 0.55
C GLY A 316 8.13 -18.37 1.67
N ILE A 317 8.79 -18.04 2.78
CA ILE A 317 8.84 -18.84 4.01
C ILE A 317 8.29 -18.01 5.17
N LEU A 318 7.35 -18.59 5.91
CA LEU A 318 6.87 -18.00 7.16
C LEU A 318 7.78 -18.41 8.32
N THR A 319 8.17 -17.44 9.15
CA THR A 319 8.94 -17.64 10.38
C THR A 319 8.10 -17.25 11.60
N PRO A 320 8.12 -17.98 12.72
CA PRO A 320 7.35 -17.59 13.90
C PRO A 320 7.69 -16.19 14.40
N PHE A 321 6.70 -15.51 15.00
CA PHE A 321 6.92 -14.22 15.66
C PHE A 321 7.96 -14.35 16.76
N ASN A 322 8.85 -13.34 16.86
CA ASN A 322 9.86 -13.20 17.91
C ASN A 322 10.88 -14.36 18.02
N ASP A 323 10.88 -15.32 17.08
CA ASP A 323 11.84 -16.43 17.04
C ASP A 323 13.06 -16.10 16.17
N ILE A 324 14.03 -15.44 16.80
CA ILE A 324 15.30 -15.00 16.19
C ILE A 324 16.07 -16.19 15.61
N LYS A 325 16.08 -17.33 16.33
CA LYS A 325 16.85 -18.52 15.92
C LYS A 325 16.24 -19.14 14.67
N LYS A 326 14.92 -19.29 14.61
CA LYS A 326 14.23 -19.84 13.45
C LYS A 326 14.33 -18.90 12.25
N MET A 327 14.25 -17.59 12.47
CA MET A 327 14.47 -16.59 11.42
C MET A 327 15.87 -16.73 10.82
N GLY A 328 16.91 -16.82 11.65
CA GLY A 328 18.29 -17.04 11.20
C GLY A 328 18.48 -18.37 10.46
N GLN A 329 17.79 -19.43 10.87
CA GLN A 329 17.79 -20.71 10.16
C GLN A 329 17.18 -20.60 8.75
N HIS A 330 16.07 -19.86 8.58
CA HIS A 330 15.46 -19.65 7.27
C HIS A 330 16.33 -18.78 6.36
N ILE A 331 16.97 -17.73 6.90
CA ILE A 331 17.94 -16.91 6.16
C ILE A 331 19.09 -17.79 5.66
N LYS A 332 19.70 -18.57 6.56
CA LYS A 332 20.80 -19.49 6.22
C LYS A 332 20.38 -20.55 5.20
N LEU A 333 19.15 -21.06 5.29
CA LEU A 333 18.60 -22.04 4.36
C LEU A 333 18.53 -21.50 2.94
N LEU A 334 17.92 -20.33 2.74
CA LEU A 334 17.80 -19.71 1.42
C LEU A 334 19.15 -19.22 0.89
N TYR A 335 20.04 -18.72 1.77
CA TYR A 335 21.39 -18.35 1.41
C TYR A 335 22.20 -19.54 0.86
N LYS A 336 22.12 -20.71 1.51
CA LYS A 336 22.89 -21.91 1.09
C LYS A 336 22.27 -22.66 -0.08
N SER A 337 20.94 -22.65 -0.22
CA SER A 337 20.23 -23.45 -1.22
C SER A 337 19.78 -22.64 -2.41
N ARG A 338 20.63 -22.59 -3.46
CA ARG A 338 20.30 -21.93 -4.74
C ARG A 338 18.99 -22.45 -5.34
N ARG A 339 18.69 -23.74 -5.19
CA ARG A 339 17.46 -24.36 -5.70
C ARG A 339 16.22 -23.85 -4.98
N LEU A 340 16.23 -23.82 -3.64
CA LEU A 340 15.08 -23.33 -2.87
C LEU A 340 14.88 -21.83 -3.08
N LEU A 341 15.97 -21.06 -3.11
CA LEU A 341 15.91 -19.63 -3.42
C LEU A 341 15.28 -19.40 -4.79
N ALA A 342 15.75 -20.09 -5.84
CA ALA A 342 15.21 -19.96 -7.19
C ALA A 342 13.72 -20.36 -7.26
N TRP A 343 13.30 -21.40 -6.53
CA TRP A 343 11.90 -21.81 -6.45
C TRP A 343 11.00 -20.72 -5.89
N HIS A 344 11.33 -20.18 -4.71
CA HIS A 344 10.52 -19.13 -4.09
C HIS A 344 10.50 -17.86 -4.94
N ARG A 345 11.64 -17.47 -5.53
CA ARG A 345 11.73 -16.32 -6.45
C ARG A 345 10.85 -16.50 -7.68
N PHE A 346 10.87 -17.69 -8.29
CA PHE A 346 10.01 -18.02 -9.43
C PHE A 346 8.52 -17.91 -9.07
N LYS A 347 8.11 -18.48 -7.92
CA LYS A 347 6.72 -18.42 -7.45
C LYS A 347 6.28 -16.99 -7.14
N ALA A 348 7.15 -16.20 -6.48
CA ALA A 348 6.90 -14.80 -6.20
C ALA A 348 6.73 -13.99 -7.49
N ARG A 349 7.66 -14.12 -8.44
CA ARG A 349 7.60 -13.46 -9.75
C ARG A 349 6.34 -13.82 -10.52
N SER A 350 6.00 -15.11 -10.61
CA SER A 350 4.83 -15.58 -11.35
C SER A 350 3.53 -14.97 -10.81
N TYR A 351 3.43 -14.76 -9.50
CA TYR A 351 2.33 -14.01 -8.90
C TYR A 351 2.43 -12.51 -9.17
N GLY A 352 3.61 -11.92 -9.00
CA GLY A 352 3.89 -10.51 -9.23
C GLY A 352 3.51 -10.01 -10.63
N GLU A 353 3.78 -10.81 -11.66
CA GLU A 353 3.42 -10.50 -13.05
C GLU A 353 1.89 -10.39 -13.25
N GLN A 354 1.10 -11.05 -12.40
CA GLN A 354 -0.37 -11.01 -12.44
C GLN A 354 -0.96 -9.86 -11.60
N THR A 355 -0.18 -9.28 -10.69
CA THR A 355 -0.63 -8.22 -9.78
C THR A 355 -0.01 -6.86 -10.10
N THR A 356 0.53 -6.67 -11.30
CA THR A 356 1.01 -5.35 -11.71
C THR A 356 -0.11 -4.32 -11.67
N TRP A 357 0.22 -3.04 -11.46
CA TRP A 357 -0.78 -1.96 -11.42
C TRP A 357 -1.66 -1.90 -12.67
N LYS A 358 -1.13 -2.27 -13.83
CA LYS A 358 -1.91 -2.43 -15.07
C LYS A 358 -2.98 -3.52 -14.94
N MET A 359 -2.65 -4.66 -14.35
CA MET A 359 -3.59 -5.77 -14.16
C MET A 359 -4.60 -5.47 -13.05
N VAL A 360 -4.14 -4.91 -11.94
CA VAL A 360 -5.00 -4.50 -10.82
C VAL A 360 -5.98 -3.41 -11.26
N ALA A 361 -5.53 -2.41 -12.01
CA ALA A 361 -6.41 -1.38 -12.56
C ALA A 361 -7.51 -1.97 -13.45
N LYS A 362 -7.19 -2.95 -14.29
CA LYS A 362 -8.21 -3.65 -15.10
C LYS A 362 -9.26 -4.35 -14.23
N SER A 363 -8.86 -4.95 -13.11
CA SER A 363 -9.81 -5.55 -12.16
C SER A 363 -10.74 -4.52 -11.54
N TYR A 364 -10.22 -3.34 -11.17
CA TYR A 364 -11.05 -2.24 -10.68
C TYR A 364 -12.01 -1.71 -11.75
N ILE A 365 -11.54 -1.50 -12.98
CA ILE A 365 -12.38 -1.05 -14.11
C ILE A 365 -13.49 -2.07 -14.39
N ALA A 366 -13.15 -3.36 -14.44
CA ALA A 366 -14.13 -4.42 -14.62
C ALA A 366 -15.18 -4.42 -13.51
N LEU A 367 -14.77 -4.28 -12.25
CA LEU A 367 -15.70 -4.19 -11.12
C LEU A 367 -16.60 -2.95 -11.22
N LEU A 368 -16.05 -1.77 -11.54
CA LEU A 368 -16.83 -0.55 -11.74
C LEU A 368 -17.87 -0.70 -12.86
N SER A 369 -17.53 -1.39 -13.95
CA SER A 369 -18.45 -1.62 -15.06
C SER A 369 -19.68 -2.46 -14.69
N THR A 370 -19.62 -3.22 -13.58
CA THR A 370 -20.78 -3.96 -13.06
C THR A 370 -21.70 -3.12 -12.18
N LEU A 371 -21.29 -1.91 -11.78
CA LEU A 371 -22.07 -1.06 -10.89
C LEU A 371 -23.12 -0.28 -11.68
N THR A 372 -24.29 -0.10 -11.05
CA THR A 372 -25.43 0.57 -11.69
C THR A 372 -25.28 2.07 -11.58
N THR A 373 -25.02 2.76 -12.69
CA THR A 373 -24.98 4.22 -12.76
C THR A 373 -26.40 4.81 -12.87
N PRO A 374 -26.68 5.97 -12.25
CA PRO A 374 -27.95 6.67 -12.48
C PRO A 374 -28.08 7.08 -13.94
N ILE A 375 -29.31 7.10 -14.47
CA ILE A 375 -29.59 7.59 -15.82
C ILE A 375 -29.35 9.10 -15.84
N ARG A 376 -28.25 9.54 -16.46
CA ARG A 376 -28.00 10.96 -16.73
C ARG A 376 -28.73 11.34 -18.02
N SER A 377 -29.64 12.30 -17.98
CA SER A 377 -30.24 12.86 -19.20
C SER A 377 -29.13 13.50 -20.04
N LEU A 378 -29.04 13.12 -21.32
CA LEU A 378 -28.03 13.62 -22.29
C LEU A 378 -28.09 15.14 -22.52
N VAL A 379 -29.06 15.83 -21.92
CA VAL A 379 -29.31 17.27 -22.10
C VAL A 379 -28.25 18.11 -21.39
N HIS A 380 -27.66 17.65 -20.28
CA HIS A 380 -26.81 18.51 -19.47
C HIS A 380 -25.34 18.60 -19.91
N TYR A 381 -24.83 17.69 -20.74
CA TYR A 381 -23.39 17.71 -21.07
C TYR A 381 -22.98 18.88 -21.98
N LYS A 382 -23.92 19.47 -22.73
CA LYS A 382 -23.64 20.61 -23.62
C LYS A 382 -23.64 21.96 -22.92
N ASP A 383 -24.22 22.05 -21.73
CA ASP A 383 -24.35 23.29 -20.96
C ASP A 383 -23.41 23.37 -19.75
N TYR A 384 -22.53 22.37 -19.56
CA TYR A 384 -21.49 22.39 -18.53
C TYR A 384 -20.36 23.35 -18.92
N HIS A 385 -20.54 24.63 -18.61
CA HIS A 385 -19.40 25.53 -18.43
C HIS A 385 -18.62 25.07 -17.19
N SER A 386 -17.32 24.81 -17.35
CA SER A 386 -16.42 24.56 -16.23
C SER A 386 -16.53 25.73 -15.25
N PHE A 387 -17.03 25.47 -14.03
CA PHE A 387 -16.95 26.42 -12.93
C PHE A 387 -15.47 26.69 -12.64
N ASP A 388 -14.97 27.87 -13.00
CA ASP A 388 -13.62 28.31 -12.69
C ASP A 388 -13.62 28.99 -11.32
N LEU A 389 -13.40 28.20 -10.27
CA LEU A 389 -13.27 28.69 -8.89
C LEU A 389 -12.09 29.67 -8.70
N LYS A 390 -11.22 29.88 -9.70
CA LYS A 390 -10.14 30.87 -9.64
C LYS A 390 -10.57 32.30 -10.01
N GLN A 391 -11.78 32.50 -10.54
CA GLN A 391 -12.27 33.84 -10.91
C GLN A 391 -13.04 34.58 -9.80
N GLU A 392 -13.38 33.94 -8.69
CA GLU A 392 -14.15 34.57 -7.58
C GLU A 392 -13.37 34.70 -6.26
N ALA A 393 -12.03 34.57 -6.29
CA ALA A 393 -11.14 35.00 -5.21
C ALA A 393 -10.42 36.29 -5.63
#